data_AF-A0A382Y4Y7-F1
#
_entry.id   AF-A0A382Y4Y7-F1
#
_cell.length_a   1.000
_cell.length_b   1.000
_cell.length_c   1.000
_cell.angle_alpha   90.00
_cell.angle_beta   90.00
_cell.angle_gamma   90.00
#
_symmetry.space_group_name_H-M   'P 1'
#
loop_
_entity.id
_entity.type
_entity.pdbx_description
1 polymer ?
#
loop_
_entity_poly.entity_id
_entity_poly.type
_entity_poly.pdbx_seq_one_letter_code
_entity_poly.pdbx_strand_id
1 'polypeptide(L)'
;MVYFAHGQESGPWGTKIKSLAKIATNQGFAVESPDYSGIMNPDQRVSKLLELNPKSSGKLILAGSSMGAWVSLKASGIIFPDGLFLLAPALYIGEYSEE
;
A
#
# COMPACT_ATOMS: atom_id res chain seq x y z
N MET A 1 -12.13 1.35 -4.91
CA MET A 1 -10.86 2.09 -4.84
C MET A 1 -9.73 1.15 -4.47
N VAL A 2 -8.55 1.29 -5.10
CA VAL A 2 -7.32 0.57 -4.70
C VAL A 2 -6.23 1.58 -4.38
N TYR A 3 -5.61 1.45 -3.21
CA TYR A 3 -4.38 2.19 -2.87
C TYR A 3 -3.17 1.27 -3.00
N PHE A 4 -2.19 1.67 -3.83
CA PHE A 4 -0.93 0.95 -4.00
C PHE A 4 0.20 1.58 -3.18
N ALA A 5 0.77 0.83 -2.25
CA ALA A 5 1.98 1.20 -1.53
C ALA A 5 3.22 0.57 -2.18
N HIS A 6 4.14 1.43 -2.65
CA HIS A 6 5.37 0.98 -3.31
C HIS A 6 6.45 0.53 -2.30
N GLY A 7 7.42 -0.24 -2.79
CA GLY A 7 8.56 -0.71 -1.99
C GLY A 7 9.58 0.40 -1.71
N GLN A 8 10.65 0.09 -0.99
CA GLN A 8 11.63 1.09 -0.56
C GLN A 8 12.35 1.79 -1.73
N GLU A 9 12.77 1.02 -2.74
CA GLU A 9 13.61 1.51 -3.87
C GLU A 9 12.81 1.92 -5.11
N SER A 10 11.52 1.61 -5.17
CA SER A 10 10.65 1.95 -6.29
C SER A 10 9.90 3.26 -6.02
N GLY A 11 9.54 4.01 -7.06
CA GLY A 11 8.57 5.12 -6.92
C GLY A 11 7.11 4.65 -6.98
N PRO A 12 6.14 5.57 -6.76
CA PRO A 12 4.70 5.26 -6.71
C PRO A 12 4.20 4.58 -7.99
N TRP A 13 4.62 5.06 -9.15
CA TRP A 13 4.18 4.49 -10.43
C TRP A 13 5.26 3.60 -11.06
N GLY A 14 5.90 2.75 -10.26
CA GLY A 14 6.82 1.72 -10.74
C GLY A 14 6.12 0.66 -11.62
N THR A 15 6.91 -0.14 -12.36
CA THR A 15 6.40 -1.10 -13.36
C THR A 15 5.31 -2.03 -12.80
N LYS A 16 5.53 -2.62 -11.62
CA LYS A 16 4.56 -3.52 -10.97
C LYS A 16 3.22 -2.83 -10.70
N ILE A 17 3.26 -1.61 -10.16
CA ILE A 17 2.06 -0.85 -9.81
C ILE A 17 1.33 -0.40 -11.07
N LYS A 18 2.03 0.08 -12.10
CA LYS A 18 1.41 0.40 -13.39
C LYS A 18 0.65 -0.79 -13.99
N SER A 19 1.25 -1.98 -13.95
CA SER A 19 0.59 -3.21 -14.43
C SER A 19 -0.66 -3.56 -13.63
N LEU A 20 -0.60 -3.51 -12.30
CA LEU A 20 -1.75 -3.83 -11.44
C LEU A 20 -2.83 -2.74 -11.48
N ALA A 21 -2.43 -1.48 -11.57
CA ALA A 21 -3.34 -0.35 -11.72
C ALA A 21 -4.20 -0.52 -12.98
N LYS A 22 -3.60 -0.93 -14.11
CA LYS A 22 -4.34 -1.24 -15.34
C LYS A 22 -5.39 -2.34 -15.13
N ILE A 23 -5.05 -3.37 -14.37
CA ILE A 23 -6.00 -4.45 -14.04
C ILE A 23 -7.14 -3.89 -13.17
N ALA A 24 -6.81 -3.16 -12.10
CA ALA A 24 -7.80 -2.58 -11.20
C ALA A 24 -8.75 -1.62 -11.93
N THR A 25 -8.23 -0.74 -12.80
CA THR A 25 -9.06 0.17 -13.61
C THR A 25 -9.96 -0.59 -14.57
N ASN A 26 -9.49 -1.67 -15.20
CA ASN A 26 -10.31 -2.52 -16.06
C ASN A 26 -11.43 -3.24 -15.30
N GLN A 27 -11.28 -3.42 -13.98
CA GLN A 27 -12.29 -3.96 -13.08
C GLN A 27 -13.19 -2.86 -12.46
N GLY A 28 -13.08 -1.60 -12.92
CA GLY A 28 -13.91 -0.50 -12.46
C GLY A 28 -13.45 0.16 -11.15
N PHE A 29 -12.24 -0.15 -10.67
CA PHE A 29 -11.69 0.53 -9.49
C PHE A 29 -10.99 1.83 -9.90
N ALA A 30 -11.26 2.90 -9.16
CA ALA A 30 -10.31 4.02 -9.06
C ALA A 30 -9.03 3.56 -8.35
N VAL A 31 -7.89 4.15 -8.73
CA VAL A 31 -6.57 3.76 -8.25
C VAL A 31 -5.80 4.98 -7.77
N GLU A 32 -5.21 4.86 -6.58
CA GLU A 32 -4.26 5.82 -6.02
C GLU A 32 -2.94 5.12 -5.72
N SER A 33 -1.83 5.83 -5.90
CA SER A 33 -0.50 5.34 -5.56
C SER A 33 0.29 6.44 -4.85
N PRO A 34 0.20 6.54 -3.51
CA PRO A 34 0.92 7.55 -2.76
C PRO A 34 2.43 7.42 -2.92
N ASP A 35 3.12 8.55 -2.97
CA ASP A 35 4.57 8.61 -3.04
C ASP A 35 5.19 8.57 -1.63
N TYR A 36 5.99 7.55 -1.36
CA TYR A 36 6.76 7.35 -0.13
C TYR A 36 8.27 7.55 -0.36
N SER A 37 8.68 8.09 -1.50
CA SER A 37 10.08 8.41 -1.79
C SER A 37 10.66 9.31 -0.69
N GLY A 38 11.84 8.95 -0.18
CA GLY A 38 12.51 9.65 0.91
C GLY A 38 12.01 9.30 2.32
N ILE A 39 10.92 8.52 2.46
CA ILE A 39 10.42 8.07 3.77
C ILE A 39 11.00 6.68 4.05
N MET A 40 12.06 6.60 4.86
CA MET A 40 12.75 5.32 5.13
C MET A 40 12.08 4.50 6.23
N ASN A 41 11.49 5.18 7.22
CA ASN A 41 10.79 4.53 8.31
C ASN A 41 9.41 4.04 7.83
N PRO A 42 9.09 2.74 7.95
CA PRO A 42 7.85 2.19 7.44
C PRO A 42 6.61 2.63 8.26
N ASP A 43 6.73 2.90 9.56
CA ASP A 43 5.62 3.45 10.35
C ASP A 43 5.25 4.86 9.89
N GLN A 44 6.23 5.69 9.51
CA GLN A 44 5.94 6.98 8.89
C GLN A 44 5.19 6.82 7.56
N ARG A 45 5.47 5.76 6.80
CA ARG A 45 4.69 5.43 5.59
C ARG A 45 3.27 5.00 5.94
N VAL A 46 3.06 4.27 7.03
CA VAL A 46 1.70 3.95 7.52
C VAL A 46 0.95 5.21 7.92
N SER A 47 1.55 6.08 8.73
CA SER A 47 0.94 7.35 9.12
C SER A 47 0.54 8.16 7.89
N LYS A 48 1.43 8.27 6.90
CA LYS A 48 1.13 8.94 5.63
C LYS A 48 -0.08 8.31 4.91
N LEU A 49 -0.17 6.99 4.85
CA LEU A 49 -1.34 6.32 4.24
C LEU A 49 -2.63 6.62 5.01
N LEU A 50 -2.59 6.62 6.34
CA LEU A 50 -3.74 6.92 7.19
C LEU A 50 -4.20 8.39 7.07
N GLU A 51 -3.25 9.32 6.95
CA GLU A 51 -3.52 10.76 6.75
C GLU A 51 -4.23 11.05 5.43
N LEU A 52 -3.96 10.26 4.39
CA LEU A 52 -4.73 10.33 3.13
C LEU A 52 -6.19 9.89 3.29
N ASN A 53 -6.54 9.31 4.45
CA ASN A 53 -7.87 8.87 4.82
C ASN A 53 -8.56 8.05 3.70
N PRO A 54 -7.97 6.88 3.33
CA PRO A 54 -8.43 6.08 2.21
C PRO A 54 -9.90 5.69 2.38
N LYS A 55 -10.74 6.12 1.44
CA LYS A 55 -12.18 5.88 1.47
C LYS A 55 -12.70 5.51 0.08
N SER A 56 -13.78 4.75 0.06
CA SER A 56 -14.51 4.43 -1.16
C SER A 56 -16.00 4.30 -0.84
N SER A 57 -16.87 4.71 -1.77
CA SER A 57 -18.30 4.39 -1.73
C SER A 57 -18.59 2.94 -2.11
N GLY A 58 -17.61 2.23 -2.67
CA GLY A 58 -17.65 0.79 -2.93
C GLY A 58 -16.55 0.06 -2.18
N LYS A 59 -15.93 -0.93 -2.81
CA LYS A 59 -14.87 -1.73 -2.20
C LYS A 59 -13.55 -0.95 -2.07
N LEU A 60 -12.95 -0.97 -0.88
CA LEU A 60 -11.62 -0.44 -0.61
C LEU A 60 -10.60 -1.57 -0.52
N ILE A 61 -9.57 -1.54 -1.37
CA ILE A 61 -8.47 -2.51 -1.35
C ILE A 61 -7.16 -1.79 -1.06
N LEU A 62 -6.35 -2.33 -0.16
CA LEU A 62 -4.95 -1.92 -0.01
C LEU A 62 -4.04 -2.96 -0.66
N ALA A 63 -3.15 -2.51 -1.52
CA ALA A 63 -2.19 -3.35 -2.21
C ALA A 63 -0.77 -2.83 -2.00
N GLY A 64 0.20 -3.72 -1.85
CA GLY A 64 1.58 -3.28 -1.64
C GLY A 64 2.61 -4.34 -1.99
N SER A 65 3.85 -3.91 -2.18
CA SER A 65 4.98 -4.81 -2.46
C SER A 65 6.17 -4.56 -1.54
N SER A 66 6.81 -5.62 -1.02
CA SER A 66 7.92 -5.53 -0.06
C SER A 66 7.54 -4.65 1.14
N MET A 67 8.29 -3.58 1.42
CA MET A 67 7.95 -2.59 2.45
C MET A 67 6.55 -2.00 2.27
N GLY A 68 6.10 -1.78 1.04
CA GLY A 68 4.73 -1.29 0.79
C GLY A 68 3.65 -2.29 1.20
N ALA A 69 3.93 -3.60 1.11
CA ALA A 69 3.00 -4.61 1.59
C ALA A 69 2.89 -4.60 3.12
N TRP A 70 4.00 -4.33 3.83
CA TRP A 70 3.99 -4.11 5.28
C TRP A 70 3.13 -2.90 5.64
N VAL A 71 3.26 -1.79 4.89
CA VAL A 71 2.45 -0.58 5.08
C VAL A 71 0.95 -0.88 4.90
N SER A 72 0.59 -1.57 3.82
CA SER A 72 -0.80 -1.97 3.57
C SER A 72 -1.34 -2.89 4.66
N LEU A 73 -0.54 -3.86 5.13
CA LEU A 73 -0.93 -4.77 6.20
C LEU A 73 -1.16 -4.02 7.52
N LYS A 74 -0.22 -3.18 7.96
CA LYS A 74 -0.33 -2.46 9.24
C LYS A 74 -1.47 -1.46 9.24
N ALA A 75 -1.67 -0.73 8.13
CA ALA A 75 -2.81 0.18 7.99
C ALA A 75 -4.16 -0.55 8.00
N SER A 76 -4.22 -1.79 7.52
CA SER A 76 -5.46 -2.57 7.46
C SER A 76 -6.07 -2.87 8.83
N GLY A 77 -5.24 -2.99 9.87
CA GLY A 77 -5.69 -3.16 11.24
C GLY A 77 -6.38 -1.92 11.83
N ILE A 78 -6.32 -0.78 11.13
CA ILE A 78 -6.90 0.50 11.57
C ILE A 78 -8.08 0.89 10.68
N ILE A 79 -7.94 0.76 9.35
CA ILE A 79 -8.96 1.24 8.39
C ILE A 79 -9.87 0.13 7.84
N PHE A 80 -9.60 -1.14 8.18
CA PHE A 80 -10.43 -2.31 7.83
C PHE A 80 -10.90 -2.33 6.36
N PRO A 81 -9.97 -2.39 5.38
CA PRO A 81 -10.33 -2.45 3.97
C PRO A 81 -11.08 -3.75 3.64
N ASP A 82 -11.84 -3.76 2.55
CA ASP A 82 -12.51 -4.97 2.06
C ASP A 82 -11.55 -6.05 1.56
N GLY A 83 -10.29 -5.70 1.30
CA GLY A 83 -9.29 -6.67 0.86
C GLY A 83 -7.86 -6.16 0.89
N LEU A 84 -6.94 -7.14 0.93
CA LEU A 84 -5.51 -6.93 0.87
C LEU A 84 -4.89 -7.71 -0.29
N PHE A 85 -3.93 -7.10 -0.98
CA PHE A 85 -3.11 -7.76 -1.98
C PHE A 85 -1.63 -7.49 -1.72
N LEU A 86 -0.94 -8.48 -1.16
CA LEU A 86 0.42 -8.35 -0.62
C LEU A 86 1.43 -9.11 -1.49
N LEU A 87 2.37 -8.39 -2.10
CA LEU A 87 3.40 -8.95 -2.98
C LEU A 87 4.76 -9.02 -2.28
N ALA A 88 5.25 -10.23 -2.03
CA ALA A 88 6.54 -10.47 -1.36
C ALA A 88 6.67 -9.60 -0.09
N PRO A 89 5.76 -9.74 0.89
CA PRO A 89 5.69 -8.81 2.00
C PRO A 89 6.93 -8.88 2.88
N ALA A 90 7.43 -7.71 3.27
CA ALA A 90 8.59 -7.55 4.14
C ALA A 90 8.23 -7.85 5.62
N LEU A 91 7.77 -9.07 5.90
CA LEU A 91 7.46 -9.55 7.25
C LEU A 91 8.73 -10.05 7.93
N TYR A 92 8.83 -9.86 9.24
CA TYR A 92 9.92 -10.39 10.07
C TYR A 92 11.33 -9.92 9.66
N ILE A 93 11.44 -8.78 8.97
CA ILE A 93 12.72 -8.08 8.83
C ILE A 93 12.98 -7.41 10.19
N GLY A 94 14.03 -7.83 10.89
CA GLY A 94 14.30 -7.49 12.30
C GLY A 94 14.45 -6.00 12.64
N GLU A 95 14.34 -5.11 11.65
CA GLU A 95 14.30 -3.65 11.82
C GLU A 95 12.86 -3.09 11.85
N TYR A 96 11.83 -3.90 11.61
CA TYR A 96 10.42 -3.50 11.52
C TYR A 96 9.50 -4.19 12.53
N SER A 97 10.06 -5.02 13.42
CA SER A 97 9.31 -5.63 14.52
C SER A 97 9.22 -4.64 15.67
N GLU A 98 8.01 -4.13 15.94
CA GLU A 98 7.66 -3.70 17.30
C GLU A 98 7.61 -4.97 18.18
N GLU A 99 8.17 -4.90 19.39
CA GLU A 99 8.01 -5.92 20.44
C GLU A 99 6.53 -6.12 20.82
#